data_AF-A0A352RJA7-F1
#
_entry.id   AF-A0A352RJA7-F1
#
_cell.length_a   1.000
_cell.length_b   1.000
_cell.length_c   1.000
_cell.angle_alpha   90.00
_cell.angle_beta   90.00
_cell.angle_gamma   90.00
#
_symmetry.space_group_name_H-M   'P 1'
#
loop_
_entity.id
_entity.type
_entity.pdbx_description
1 polymer ?
#
loop_
_entity_poly.entity_id
_entity_poly.type
_entity_poly.pdbx_seq_one_letter_code
_entity_poly.pdbx_strand_id
1 'polypeptide(L)' 'GQFRVFSEEAIASGVRRIVAVTGRKAELMNQEHGRVARSLRQLMNVPEAQVPEMVEKLAEEKRQLEKELQA' A
#
# COMPACT_ATOMS: atom_id res chain seq x y z
N GLY A 1 -22.11 -4.89 -8.38
CA GLY A 1 -21.51 -3.57 -8.07
C GLY A 1 -20.27 -3.78 -7.22
N GLN A 2 -19.29 -2.87 -7.25
CA GLN A 2 -18.07 -2.97 -6.45
C GLN A 2 -18.33 -2.81 -4.96
N PHE A 3 -17.53 -3.50 -4.15
CA PHE A 3 -17.56 -3.46 -2.69
C PHE A 3 -16.12 -3.58 -2.18
N ARG A 4 -15.68 -2.62 -1.37
CA ARG A 4 -14.33 -2.58 -0.81
C ARG A 4 -14.39 -2.30 0.69
N VAL A 5 -13.97 -3.27 1.50
CA VAL A 5 -13.74 -3.05 2.94
C VAL A 5 -12.48 -2.23 3.13
N PHE A 6 -12.52 -1.24 4.01
CA PHE A 6 -11.33 -0.46 4.36
C PHE A 6 -11.06 -0.44 5.87
N SER A 7 -12.02 -0.84 6.72
CA SER A 7 -11.72 -1.16 8.11
C SER A 7 -12.62 -2.26 8.65
N GLU A 8 -12.07 -2.97 9.63
CA GLU A 8 -12.76 -3.99 10.39
C GLU A 8 -12.30 -3.91 11.85
N GLU A 9 -13.25 -3.85 12.78
CA GLU A 9 -12.97 -3.71 14.21
C GLU A 9 -13.89 -4.61 15.05
N ALA A 10 -13.34 -5.21 16.11
CA ALA A 10 -14.13 -5.94 17.11
C ALA A 10 -14.75 -4.93 18.09
N ILE A 11 -16.08 -4.92 18.20
CA ILE A 11 -16.80 -3.97 19.07
C ILE A 11 -17.35 -4.62 20.33
N ALA A 12 -17.55 -5.95 20.31
CA ALA A 12 -17.97 -6.74 21.45
C ALA A 12 -17.65 -8.23 21.21
N SER A 13 -17.86 -9.07 22.23
CA SER A 13 -17.75 -10.53 22.10
C SER A 13 -18.66 -11.02 20.97
N GLY A 14 -18.06 -11.62 19.94
CA GLY A 14 -18.78 -12.13 18.76
C GLY A 14 -19.30 -11.08 17.77
N VAL A 15 -18.98 -9.79 17.92
CA VAL A 15 -19.50 -8.72 17.03
C VAL A 15 -18.35 -7.95 16.38
N ARG A 16 -18.41 -7.84 15.04
CA ARG A 16 -17.43 -7.11 14.22
C ARG A 16 -18.12 -6.00 13.42
N ARG A 17 -17.56 -4.80 13.43
CA ARG A 17 -17.98 -3.70 12.56
C ARG A 17 -17.11 -3.70 11.31
N ILE A 18 -17.76 -3.75 10.15
CA ILE A 18 -17.13 -3.62 8.85
C ILE A 18 -17.45 -2.24 8.30
N VAL A 19 -16.43 -1.50 7.88
CA VAL A 19 -16.62 -0.25 7.14
C VAL A 19 -16.14 -0.46 5.71
N ALA A 20 -17.04 -0.19 4.76
CA ALA A 20 -16.81 -0.44 3.36
C ALA A 20 -17.29 0.71 2.49
N VAL A 21 -16.65 0.88 1.34
CA VAL A 21 -17.10 1.72 0.24
C VAL A 21 -17.70 0.83 -0.83
N THR A 22 -18.80 1.27 -1.45
CA THR A 22 -19.50 0.48 -2.46
C THR A 22 -19.71 1.27 -3.76
N GLY A 23 -20.18 0.58 -4.79
CA GLY A 23 -20.60 1.18 -6.05
C GLY A 23 -19.46 1.86 -6.80
N ARG A 24 -19.77 2.96 -7.50
CA ARG A 24 -18.80 3.66 -8.35
C ARG A 24 -17.59 4.16 -7.57
N LYS A 25 -17.78 4.59 -6.32
CA LYS A 25 -16.68 5.08 -5.50
C LYS A 25 -15.67 3.97 -5.19
N ALA A 26 -16.13 2.75 -4.92
CA ALA A 26 -15.26 1.60 -4.69
C ALA A 26 -14.46 1.22 -5.95
N GLU A 27 -15.10 1.28 -7.12
CA GLU A 27 -14.43 1.08 -8.41
C GLU A 27 -13.29 2.09 -8.62
N LEU A 28 -13.60 3.39 -8.47
CA LEU A 28 -12.62 4.46 -8.67
C LEU A 28 -11.44 4.35 -7.69
N MET A 29 -11.68 3.97 -6.43
CA MET A 29 -10.61 3.74 -5.46
C MET A 29 -9.68 2.60 -5.90
N ASN A 30 -10.23 1.48 -6.38
CA ASN A 30 -9.40 0.36 -6.87
C ASN A 30 -8.56 0.77 -8.09
N GLN A 31 -9.15 1.52 -9.02
CA GLN A 31 -8.45 2.01 -10.21
C GLN A 31 -7.30 2.95 -9.84
N GLU A 32 -7.53 3.86 -8.89
CA GLU A 32 -6.51 4.79 -8.43
C GLU A 32 -5.38 4.08 -7.67
N HIS A 33 -5.69 3.13 -6.78
CA HIS A 33 -4.66 2.32 -6.12
C HIS A 33 -3.81 1.54 -7.14
N GLY A 34 -4.45 0.93 -8.14
CA GLY A 34 -3.73 0.26 -9.22
C GLY A 34 -2.88 1.22 -10.05
N ARG A 35 -3.32 2.47 -10.26
CA ARG A 35 -2.53 3.49 -10.96
C ARG A 35 -1.28 3.83 -10.17
N VAL A 36 -1.39 4.06 -8.87
CA VAL A 36 -0.25 4.34 -7.98
C VAL A 36 0.76 3.19 -8.00
N ALA A 37 0.28 1.95 -7.83
CA ALA A 37 1.16 0.78 -7.80
C ALA A 37 1.88 0.57 -9.15
N ARG A 38 1.19 0.79 -10.27
CA ARG A 38 1.80 0.77 -11.61
C ARG A 38 2.86 1.86 -11.79
N SER A 39 2.62 3.07 -11.31
CA SER A 39 3.61 4.14 -11.38
C SER A 39 4.85 3.82 -10.56
N LEU A 40 4.68 3.28 -9.35
CA LEU A 40 5.80 2.88 -8.48
C LEU A 40 6.66 1.80 -9.13
N ARG A 41 6.02 0.73 -9.63
CA ARG A 41 6.76 -0.36 -10.30
C ARG A 41 7.54 0.13 -11.52
N GLN A 42 7.00 1.10 -12.26
CA GLN A 42 7.66 1.69 -13.44
C GLN A 42 8.85 2.55 -13.03
N LEU A 43 8.70 3.39 -12.00
CA LEU A 43 9.78 4.22 -11.48
C LEU A 43 10.96 3.37 -10.98
N MET A 44 10.64 2.26 -10.33
CA MET A 44 11.62 1.35 -9.71
C MET A 44 12.10 0.25 -10.67
N ASN A 45 11.48 0.13 -11.85
CA ASN A 45 11.73 -0.90 -12.86
C ASN A 45 11.69 -2.34 -12.31
N VAL A 46 10.68 -2.65 -11.50
CA VAL A 46 10.46 -3.98 -10.92
C VAL A 46 9.01 -4.44 -11.10
N PRO A 47 8.70 -5.74 -10.95
CA PRO A 47 7.33 -6.20 -10.79
C PRO A 47 6.64 -5.54 -9.58
N GLU A 48 5.32 -5.33 -9.66
CA GLU A 48 4.54 -4.68 -8.58
C GLU A 48 4.69 -5.40 -7.24
N ALA A 49 4.75 -6.73 -7.25
CA ALA A 49 4.95 -7.55 -6.05
C ALA A 49 6.31 -7.35 -5.36
N GLN A 50 7.33 -6.87 -6.10
CA GLN A 50 8.68 -6.62 -5.58
C GLN A 50 8.90 -5.16 -5.15
N VAL A 51 7.91 -4.28 -5.38
CA VAL A 51 7.99 -2.88 -4.94
C VAL A 51 8.28 -2.75 -3.44
N PRO A 52 7.60 -3.49 -2.53
CA PRO A 52 7.87 -3.37 -1.10
C PRO A 52 9.32 -3.71 -0.72
N GLU A 53 9.84 -4.83 -1.24
CA GLU A 53 11.23 -5.26 -1.01
C GLU A 53 12.24 -4.22 -1.48
N MET A 54 12.02 -3.64 -2.67
CA MET A 54 12.90 -2.61 -3.20
C MET A 54 12.83 -1.30 -2.38
N VAL A 55 11.67 -0.95 -1.82
CA VAL A 55 11.54 0.19 -0.90
C VAL A 55 12.33 -0.05 0.39
N GLU A 56 12.24 -1.25 0.97
CA GLU A 56 13.01 -1.61 2.17
C GLU A 56 14.51 -1.54 1.92
N LYS A 57 14.97 -2.08 0.78
CA LYS A 57 16.37 -2.02 0.35
C LYS A 57 16.86 -0.58 0.22
N LEU A 58 16.12 0.28 -0.49
CA LEU A 58 16.48 1.70 -0.62
C LEU A 58 16.52 2.43 0.73
N ALA A 59 15.62 2.10 1.65
CA ALA A 59 15.60 2.68 2.98
C ALA A 59 16.79 2.21 3.85
N GLU A 60 17.27 0.99 3.67
CA GLU A 60 18.49 0.49 4.32
C GLU A 60 19.74 1.13 3.73
N GLU A 61 19.88 1.15 2.39
CA GLU A 61 20.99 1.82 1.70
C GLU A 61 21.09 3.29 2.10
N LYS A 62 19.96 4.00 2.15
CA LYS A 62 19.91 5.39 2.62
C LYS A 62 20.47 5.52 4.05
N ARG A 63 20.03 4.67 4.99
CA ARG A 63 20.51 4.71 6.38
C ARG A 63 22.00 4.40 6.50
N GLN A 64 22.52 3.51 5.66
CA GLN A 64 23.93 3.17 5.63
C GLN A 64 24.77 4.35 5.10
N LEU A 65 24.36 4.94 3.98
CA LEU A 65 25.01 6.12 3.41
C LEU A 65 24.99 7.33 4.36
N GLU A 66 23.87 7.54 5.07
CA GLU A 66 23.77 8.60 6.09
C GLU A 66 24.77 8.40 7.25
N LYS A 67 25.04 7.16 7.66
CA LYS A 67 26.06 6.86 8.68
C LYS A 67 27.48 7.09 8.17
N GLU A 68 27.76 6.68 6.93
CA GLU A 68 29.08 6.87 6.30
C GLU A 68 29.45 8.34 6.16
N LEU A 69 28.47 9.22 5.90
CA LEU A 69 28.69 10.66 5.81
C LEU A 69 28.88 11.36 7.17
N GLN A 70 28.53 10.70 8.28
CA GLN A 70 28.71 11.23 9.64
C GLN A 70 30.02 10.77 10.30
N ALA A 71 30.70 9.77 9.71
CA ALA A 71 32.01 9.27 10.14
C ALA A 71 33.14 10.08 9.50
#